data_AF-A0AAJ4AK00-F1
#
_entry.id   AF-A0AAJ4AK00-F1
#
_cell.length_a   1.000
_cell.length_b   1.000
_cell.length_c   1.000
_cell.angle_alpha   90.00
_cell.angle_beta   90.00
_cell.angle_gamma   90.00
#
_symmetry.space_group_name_H-M   'P 1'
#
loop_
_entity.id
_entity.type
_entity.pdbx_description
1 polymer ?
#
loop_
_entity_poly.entity_id
_entity_poly.type
_entity_poly.pdbx_seq_one_letter_code
_entity_poly.pdbx_strand_id
1 'polypeptide(L)'
;MKGKVSALLFKLGLAASAMFILFLSYHFGVASLYAKAVSNKIEHWNASEEKPQLGEIESAEKLIDASLNHHSSHPHYFDLQGKVYEWKAYISDESEKGKYLSLAKQAYINSAELRPNWPNTWANLAALETQLSGANRSQYLIQADTHGPFIPEVNLKIATLALSNWQTFTPKERKLAMPHIYRAIKHKDVRQTFRDYLTQSNKFRFACIVMKQMQDVDYASIGSCRYLKV
;
A
#
# COMPACT_ATOMS: atom_id res chain seq x y z
N MET A 1 38.35 -17.60 -45.21
CA MET A 1 37.63 -16.30 -45.15
C MET A 1 36.32 -16.38 -44.34
N LYS A 2 35.43 -17.36 -44.60
CA LYS A 2 34.14 -17.52 -43.88
C LYS A 2 34.25 -17.61 -42.34
N GLY A 3 35.24 -18.32 -41.80
CA GLY A 3 35.43 -18.45 -40.34
C GLY A 3 35.82 -17.15 -39.62
N LYS A 4 36.60 -16.27 -40.25
CA LYS A 4 36.98 -14.97 -39.65
C LYS A 4 35.80 -14.00 -39.61
N VAL A 5 34.95 -14.01 -40.65
CA VAL A 5 33.73 -13.20 -40.70
C VAL A 5 32.72 -13.66 -39.65
N SER A 6 32.52 -14.98 -39.51
CA SER A 6 31.63 -15.54 -38.47
C SER A 6 32.09 -15.19 -37.05
N ALA A 7 33.40 -15.29 -36.76
CA ALA A 7 33.95 -14.91 -35.45
C ALA A 7 33.81 -13.39 -35.16
N LEU A 8 33.95 -12.54 -36.19
CA LEU A 8 33.75 -11.10 -36.05
C LEU A 8 32.29 -10.75 -35.75
N LEU A 9 31.34 -11.36 -36.48
CA LEU A 9 29.91 -11.18 -36.24
C LEU A 9 29.49 -11.63 -34.84
N PHE A 10 30.04 -12.76 -34.35
CA PHE A 10 29.78 -13.22 -32.98
C PHE A 10 30.28 -12.22 -31.94
N LYS A 11 31.49 -11.68 -32.09
CA LYS A 11 32.05 -10.67 -31.18
C LYS A 11 31.23 -9.38 -31.17
N LEU A 12 30.78 -8.91 -32.34
CA LEU A 12 29.92 -7.74 -32.44
C LEU A 12 28.56 -7.98 -31.77
N GLY A 13 27.97 -9.17 -31.96
CA GLY A 13 26.74 -9.56 -31.26
C GLY A 13 26.90 -9.58 -29.74
N LEU A 14 28.00 -10.16 -29.24
CA LEU A 14 28.32 -10.15 -27.81
C LEU A 14 28.48 -8.73 -27.27
N ALA A 15 29.22 -7.87 -27.98
CA ALA A 15 29.44 -6.48 -27.58
C ALA A 15 28.12 -5.69 -27.56
N ALA A 16 27.26 -5.86 -28.57
CA ALA A 16 25.95 -5.23 -28.62
C ALA A 16 25.04 -5.68 -27.47
N SER A 17 25.02 -6.99 -27.19
CA SER A 17 24.28 -7.54 -26.05
C SER A 17 24.78 -6.98 -24.71
N ALA A 18 26.09 -6.91 -24.52
CA ALA A 18 26.69 -6.34 -23.31
C ALA A 18 26.33 -4.86 -23.14
N MET A 19 26.42 -4.05 -24.20
CA MET A 19 26.00 -2.65 -24.17
C MET A 19 24.52 -2.48 -23.86
N PHE A 20 23.66 -3.34 -24.41
CA PHE A 20 22.23 -3.32 -24.13
C PHE A 20 21.92 -3.65 -22.66
N ILE A 21 22.60 -4.65 -22.08
CA ILE A 21 22.45 -5.00 -20.66
C ILE A 21 22.94 -3.85 -19.77
N LEU A 22 24.07 -3.21 -20.09
CA LEU A 22 24.58 -2.05 -19.35
C LEU A 22 23.59 -0.89 -19.40
N PHE A 23 23.00 -0.63 -20.56
CA PHE A 23 21.98 0.39 -20.74
C PHE A 23 20.75 0.13 -19.86
N LEU A 24 20.18 -1.09 -19.89
CA LEU A 24 19.06 -1.45 -19.03
C LEU A 24 19.41 -1.36 -17.54
N SER A 25 20.60 -1.83 -17.16
CA SER A 25 21.07 -1.81 -15.77
C SER A 25 21.21 -0.39 -15.24
N TYR A 26 21.72 0.53 -16.06
CA TYR A 26 21.79 1.95 -15.73
C TYR A 26 20.39 2.52 -15.47
N HIS A 27 19.45 2.30 -16.39
CA HIS A 27 18.08 2.79 -16.24
C HIS A 27 17.41 2.23 -14.97
N PHE A 28 17.49 0.92 -14.73
CA PHE A 28 16.86 0.30 -13.56
C PHE A 28 17.51 0.72 -12.25
N GLY A 29 18.85 0.88 -12.25
CA GLY A 29 19.60 1.39 -11.10
C GLY A 29 19.18 2.81 -10.73
N VAL A 30 19.16 3.72 -11.71
CA VAL A 30 18.74 5.11 -11.50
C VAL A 30 17.27 5.18 -11.06
N ALA A 31 16.37 4.42 -11.68
CA ALA A 31 14.97 4.35 -11.26
C ALA A 31 14.85 3.93 -9.79
N SER A 32 15.56 2.88 -9.39
CA SER A 32 15.53 2.37 -8.02
C SER A 32 16.05 3.37 -7.00
N LEU A 33 17.05 4.18 -7.35
CA LEU A 33 17.56 5.25 -6.49
C LEU A 33 16.49 6.33 -6.25
N TYR A 34 15.82 6.79 -7.31
CA TYR A 34 14.74 7.77 -7.18
C TYR A 34 13.55 7.22 -6.39
N ALA A 35 13.13 5.99 -6.67
CA ALA A 35 12.07 5.33 -5.90
C ALA A 35 12.44 5.18 -4.41
N LYS A 36 13.69 4.82 -4.09
CA LYS A 36 14.12 4.72 -2.69
C LYS A 36 14.13 6.07 -1.99
N ALA A 37 14.52 7.15 -2.68
CA ALA A 37 14.43 8.50 -2.13
C ALA A 37 12.98 8.88 -1.79
N VAL A 38 12.02 8.52 -2.65
CA VAL A 38 10.57 8.73 -2.40
C VAL A 38 10.07 7.88 -1.23
N SER A 39 10.45 6.60 -1.16
CA SER A 39 10.11 5.72 -0.03
C SER A 39 10.58 6.30 1.30
N ASN A 40 11.82 6.78 1.37
CA ASN A 40 12.36 7.37 2.59
C ASN A 40 11.59 8.64 3.01
N LYS A 41 11.17 9.47 2.04
CA LYS A 41 10.32 10.64 2.32
C LYS A 41 8.96 10.22 2.89
N ILE A 42 8.30 9.24 2.27
CA ILE A 42 7.02 8.71 2.76
C ILE A 42 7.16 8.10 4.16
N GLU A 43 8.21 7.32 4.40
CA GLU A 43 8.52 6.74 5.71
C GLU A 43 8.69 7.84 6.77
N HIS A 44 9.42 8.91 6.44
CA HIS A 44 9.57 10.06 7.31
C HIS A 44 8.23 10.76 7.60
N TRP A 45 7.42 11.04 6.58
CA TRP A 45 6.11 11.69 6.76
C TRP A 45 5.15 10.84 7.59
N ASN A 46 5.16 9.52 7.43
CA ASN A 46 4.35 8.60 8.24
C ASN A 46 4.77 8.57 9.71
N ALA A 47 6.03 8.86 10.02
CA ALA A 47 6.58 8.85 11.38
C ALA A 47 6.55 10.24 12.04
N SER A 48 6.34 11.30 11.27
CA SER A 48 6.31 12.68 11.75
C SER A 48 4.90 13.10 12.19
N GLU A 49 4.81 13.90 13.25
CA GLU A 49 3.57 14.60 13.61
C GLU A 49 3.35 15.84 12.73
N GLU A 50 4.43 16.40 12.19
CA GLU A 50 4.38 17.55 11.29
C GLU A 50 4.05 17.13 9.86
N LYS A 51 3.11 17.85 9.24
CA LYS A 51 2.75 17.63 7.84
C LYS A 51 3.89 18.06 6.91
N PRO A 52 4.13 17.33 5.81
CA PRO A 52 5.12 17.74 4.82
C PRO A 52 4.73 19.06 4.16
N GLN A 53 5.74 19.86 3.81
CA GLN A 53 5.51 21.07 3.02
C GLN A 53 5.19 20.73 1.56
N LEU A 54 4.45 21.60 0.87
CA LEU A 54 4.09 21.39 -0.54
C LEU A 54 5.34 21.15 -1.42
N GLY A 55 6.42 21.89 -1.21
CA GLY A 55 7.67 21.71 -1.95
C GLY A 55 8.33 20.34 -1.75
N GLU A 56 8.12 19.70 -0.58
CA GLU A 56 8.62 18.33 -0.34
C GLU A 56 7.81 17.30 -1.11
N ILE A 57 6.48 17.47 -1.18
CA ILE A 57 5.58 16.63 -1.98
C ILE A 57 5.92 16.77 -3.47
N GLU A 58 6.03 18.00 -3.98
CA GLU A 58 6.38 18.25 -5.39
C GLU A 58 7.76 17.70 -5.75
N SER A 59 8.71 17.74 -4.82
CA SER A 59 10.02 17.07 -4.98
C SER A 59 9.87 15.56 -5.10
N ALA A 60 9.03 14.94 -4.27
CA ALA A 60 8.77 13.50 -4.35
C ALA A 60 8.03 13.10 -5.64
N GLU A 61 7.09 13.92 -6.11
CA GLU A 61 6.41 13.74 -7.41
C GLU A 61 7.43 13.71 -8.55
N LYS A 62 8.33 14.71 -8.62
CA LYS A 62 9.38 14.74 -9.65
C LYS A 62 10.28 13.50 -9.63
N LEU A 63 10.62 13.02 -8.43
CA LEU A 63 11.46 11.83 -8.27
C LEU A 63 10.73 10.56 -8.70
N ILE A 64 9.46 10.39 -8.33
CA ILE A 64 8.72 9.19 -8.70
C ILE A 64 8.39 9.17 -10.20
N ASP A 65 8.11 10.32 -10.80
CA ASP A 65 7.94 10.46 -12.24
C ASP A 65 9.24 10.14 -12.97
N ALA A 66 10.39 10.60 -12.47
CA ALA A 66 11.70 10.22 -13.01
C ALA A 66 11.96 8.71 -12.90
N SER A 67 11.58 8.08 -11.79
CA SER A 67 11.67 6.63 -11.62
C SER A 67 10.85 5.87 -12.67
N LEU A 68 9.60 6.28 -12.89
CA LEU A 68 8.70 5.69 -13.87
C LEU A 68 9.17 5.95 -15.31
N ASN A 69 9.79 7.09 -15.60
CA ASN A 69 10.41 7.36 -16.90
C ASN A 69 11.59 6.44 -17.19
N HIS A 70 12.38 6.08 -16.16
CA HIS A 70 13.50 5.16 -16.32
C HIS A 70 13.05 3.68 -16.35
N HIS A 71 11.96 3.32 -15.69
CA HIS A 71 11.42 1.96 -15.67
C HIS A 71 9.91 1.95 -15.43
N SER A 72 9.16 2.08 -16.52
CA SER A 72 7.70 2.32 -16.51
C SER A 72 6.86 1.10 -16.17
N SER A 73 7.42 -0.10 -16.16
CA SER A 73 6.70 -1.35 -15.87
C SER A 73 6.93 -1.87 -14.44
N HIS A 74 7.55 -1.08 -13.55
CA HIS A 74 7.81 -1.53 -12.19
C HIS A 74 6.63 -1.21 -11.24
N PRO A 75 5.88 -2.21 -10.75
CA PRO A 75 4.64 -1.99 -9.99
C PRO A 75 4.84 -1.14 -8.74
N HIS A 76 5.95 -1.34 -8.00
CA HIS A 76 6.21 -0.59 -6.77
C HIS A 76 6.28 0.92 -6.98
N TYR A 77 6.72 1.38 -8.14
CA TYR A 77 6.86 2.81 -8.38
C TYR A 77 5.50 3.48 -8.51
N PHE A 78 4.53 2.78 -9.09
CA PHE A 78 3.14 3.21 -9.09
C PHE A 78 2.51 3.17 -7.69
N ASP A 79 2.85 2.18 -6.85
CA ASP A 79 2.40 2.18 -5.44
C ASP A 79 2.93 3.41 -4.69
N LEU A 80 4.23 3.72 -4.82
CA LEU A 80 4.84 4.91 -4.24
C LEU A 80 4.22 6.21 -4.81
N GLN A 81 3.92 6.25 -6.11
CA GLN A 81 3.25 7.41 -6.73
C GLN A 81 1.85 7.61 -6.11
N GLY A 82 1.10 6.52 -5.90
CA GLY A 82 -0.17 6.55 -5.19
C GLY A 82 -0.04 7.13 -3.78
N LYS A 83 1.02 6.76 -3.05
CA LYS A 83 1.32 7.31 -1.71
C LYS A 83 1.63 8.80 -1.74
N VAL A 84 2.42 9.25 -2.71
CA VAL A 84 2.73 10.67 -2.88
C VAL A 84 1.45 11.48 -3.12
N TYR A 85 0.55 10.98 -3.98
CA TYR A 85 -0.73 11.63 -4.22
C TYR A 85 -1.69 11.58 -3.03
N GLU A 86 -1.70 10.51 -2.22
CA GLU A 86 -2.43 10.49 -0.94
C GLU A 86 -1.94 11.59 0.00
N TRP A 87 -0.62 11.78 0.13
CA TRP A 87 -0.05 12.86 0.93
C TRP A 87 -0.37 14.24 0.38
N LYS A 88 -0.34 14.41 -0.94
CA LYS A 88 -0.75 15.65 -1.60
C LYS A 88 -2.22 15.98 -1.32
N ALA A 89 -3.09 14.98 -1.40
CA ALA A 89 -4.50 15.11 -1.05
C ALA A 89 -4.72 15.49 0.42
N TYR A 90 -3.89 14.97 1.32
CA TYR A 90 -3.98 15.23 2.76
C TYR A 90 -3.60 16.67 3.16
N ILE A 91 -2.68 17.29 2.41
CA ILE A 91 -2.25 18.68 2.66
C ILE A 91 -2.97 19.71 1.78
N SER A 92 -3.69 19.27 0.73
CA SER A 92 -4.42 20.14 -0.17
C SER A 92 -5.75 20.62 0.42
N ASP A 93 -6.25 21.74 -0.09
CA ASP A 93 -7.61 22.20 0.17
C ASP A 93 -8.66 21.19 -0.31
N GLU A 94 -9.86 21.26 0.30
CA GLU A 94 -10.94 20.29 0.05
C GLU A 94 -11.39 20.27 -1.42
N SER A 95 -11.23 21.39 -2.16
CA SER A 95 -11.55 21.48 -3.59
C SER A 95 -10.63 20.64 -4.49
N GLU A 96 -9.36 20.47 -4.12
CA GLU A 96 -8.37 19.73 -4.92
C GLU A 96 -8.16 18.29 -4.40
N LYS A 97 -8.52 18.02 -3.15
CA LYS A 97 -8.37 16.71 -2.51
C LYS A 97 -8.96 15.56 -3.33
N GLY A 98 -10.17 15.72 -3.86
CA GLY A 98 -10.82 14.68 -4.68
C GLY A 98 -10.04 14.34 -5.96
N LYS A 99 -9.40 15.34 -6.58
CA LYS A 99 -8.55 15.17 -7.76
C LYS A 99 -7.29 14.38 -7.41
N TYR A 100 -6.60 14.73 -6.32
CA TYR A 100 -5.40 13.99 -5.90
C TYR A 100 -5.70 12.57 -5.44
N LEU A 101 -6.82 12.34 -4.76
CA LEU A 101 -7.29 10.98 -4.47
C LEU A 101 -7.59 10.20 -5.76
N SER A 102 -8.15 10.84 -6.80
CA SER A 102 -8.38 10.16 -8.09
C SER A 102 -7.06 9.78 -8.78
N LEU A 103 -6.04 10.64 -8.71
CA LEU A 103 -4.69 10.34 -9.20
C LEU A 103 -4.04 9.19 -8.42
N ALA A 104 -4.17 9.20 -7.08
CA ALA A 104 -3.70 8.11 -6.23
C ALA A 104 -4.36 6.77 -6.62
N LYS A 105 -5.67 6.78 -6.90
CA LYS A 105 -6.42 5.60 -7.34
C LYS A 105 -5.83 5.04 -8.63
N GLN A 106 -5.63 5.90 -9.63
CA GLN A 106 -5.10 5.48 -10.92
C GLN A 106 -3.70 4.88 -10.78
N ALA A 107 -2.83 5.49 -9.99
CA ALA A 107 -1.50 4.96 -9.72
C ALA A 107 -1.58 3.56 -9.06
N TYR A 108 -2.43 3.38 -8.04
CA TYR A 108 -2.59 2.06 -7.44
C TYR A 108 -3.22 1.01 -8.38
N ILE A 109 -4.14 1.41 -9.27
CA ILE A 109 -4.67 0.52 -10.31
C ILE A 109 -3.53 0.05 -11.23
N ASN A 110 -2.69 0.96 -11.72
CA ASN A 110 -1.54 0.61 -12.56
C ASN A 110 -0.58 -0.37 -11.84
N SER A 111 -0.31 -0.13 -10.55
CA SER A 111 0.48 -1.06 -9.72
C SER A 111 -0.15 -2.44 -9.64
N ALA A 112 -1.46 -2.49 -9.39
CA ALA A 112 -2.22 -3.73 -9.24
C ALA A 112 -2.35 -4.51 -10.57
N GLU A 113 -2.44 -3.83 -11.71
CA GLU A 113 -2.43 -4.46 -13.03
C GLU A 113 -1.08 -5.14 -13.34
N LEU A 114 0.02 -4.47 -13.00
CA LEU A 114 1.37 -5.01 -13.17
C LEU A 114 1.70 -6.13 -12.17
N ARG A 115 1.09 -6.08 -10.98
CA ARG A 115 1.28 -7.09 -9.93
C ARG A 115 -0.01 -7.37 -9.14
N PRO A 116 -0.93 -8.18 -9.71
CA PRO A 116 -2.25 -8.41 -9.12
C PRO A 116 -2.19 -9.17 -7.79
N ASN A 117 -1.11 -9.88 -7.51
CA ASN A 117 -0.94 -10.61 -6.26
C ASN A 117 -0.38 -9.78 -5.10
N TRP A 118 -0.31 -8.44 -5.21
CA TRP A 118 0.22 -7.59 -4.15
C TRP A 118 -0.88 -7.04 -3.23
N PRO A 119 -1.04 -7.59 -2.02
CA PRO A 119 -2.20 -7.26 -1.19
C PRO A 119 -2.18 -5.86 -0.58
N ASN A 120 -0.99 -5.25 -0.38
CA ASN A 120 -0.89 -3.89 0.17
C ASN A 120 -1.53 -2.86 -0.77
N THR A 121 -1.31 -3.00 -2.08
CA THR A 121 -1.91 -2.14 -3.10
C THR A 121 -3.43 -2.24 -3.09
N TRP A 122 -3.99 -3.45 -2.97
CA TRP A 122 -5.43 -3.65 -2.84
C TRP A 122 -6.01 -3.08 -1.55
N ALA A 123 -5.30 -3.21 -0.42
CA ALA A 123 -5.72 -2.60 0.85
C ALA A 123 -5.70 -1.06 0.78
N ASN A 124 -4.73 -0.48 0.05
CA ASN A 124 -4.70 0.96 -0.25
C ASN A 124 -5.89 1.38 -1.12
N LEU A 125 -6.18 0.64 -2.19
CA LEU A 125 -7.35 0.89 -3.05
C LEU A 125 -8.67 0.83 -2.26
N ALA A 126 -8.85 -0.14 -1.37
CA ALA A 126 -10.05 -0.22 -0.51
C ALA A 126 -10.20 1.02 0.40
N ALA A 127 -9.09 1.49 0.98
CA ALA A 127 -9.09 2.68 1.82
C ALA A 127 -9.42 3.94 1.01
N LEU A 128 -8.84 4.05 -0.20
CA LEU A 128 -9.06 5.17 -1.10
C LEU A 128 -10.49 5.22 -1.63
N GLU A 129 -11.04 4.06 -2.01
CA GLU A 129 -12.43 3.93 -2.46
C GLU A 129 -13.42 4.34 -1.38
N THR A 130 -13.09 4.08 -0.11
CA THR A 130 -13.88 4.54 1.03
C THR A 130 -13.91 6.06 1.13
N GLN A 131 -12.76 6.73 0.93
CA GLN A 131 -12.68 8.20 0.94
C GLN A 131 -13.42 8.83 -0.24
N LEU A 132 -13.38 8.18 -1.41
CA LEU A 132 -14.06 8.62 -2.63
C LEU A 132 -15.56 8.24 -2.66
N SER A 133 -16.07 7.52 -1.65
CA SER A 133 -17.42 6.94 -1.66
C SER A 133 -17.71 6.11 -2.93
N GLY A 134 -16.69 5.40 -3.43
CA GLY A 134 -16.78 4.63 -4.66
C GLY A 134 -17.35 3.22 -4.49
N ALA A 135 -17.68 2.57 -5.61
CA ALA A 135 -18.41 1.30 -5.62
C ALA A 135 -17.51 0.05 -5.49
N ASN A 136 -16.20 0.17 -5.72
CA ASN A 136 -15.32 -1.00 -5.87
C ASN A 136 -14.71 -1.51 -4.55
N ARG A 137 -15.08 -0.93 -3.41
CA ARG A 137 -14.43 -1.17 -2.11
C ARG A 137 -14.46 -2.65 -1.74
N SER A 138 -15.62 -3.29 -1.91
CA SER A 138 -15.76 -4.72 -1.61
C SER A 138 -14.86 -5.58 -2.49
N GLN A 139 -14.65 -5.23 -3.75
CA GLN A 139 -13.76 -5.98 -4.64
C GLN A 139 -12.30 -5.84 -4.20
N TYR A 140 -11.86 -4.63 -3.85
CA TYR A 140 -10.51 -4.38 -3.38
C TYR A 140 -10.23 -5.06 -2.02
N LEU A 141 -11.21 -5.08 -1.11
CA LEU A 141 -11.10 -5.82 0.15
C LEU A 141 -10.94 -7.33 -0.08
N ILE A 142 -11.69 -7.91 -1.03
CA ILE A 142 -11.55 -9.33 -1.40
C ILE A 142 -10.15 -9.63 -1.94
N GLN A 143 -9.62 -8.78 -2.82
CA GLN A 143 -8.27 -8.97 -3.36
C GLN A 143 -7.18 -8.86 -2.29
N ALA A 144 -7.31 -7.92 -1.36
CA ALA A 144 -6.40 -7.77 -0.24
C ALA A 144 -6.42 -8.99 0.70
N ASP A 145 -7.59 -9.51 1.03
CA ASP A 145 -7.74 -10.73 1.84
C ASP A 145 -7.25 -11.98 1.10
N THR A 146 -7.54 -12.10 -0.21
CA THR A 146 -7.12 -13.25 -1.02
C THR A 146 -5.60 -13.37 -1.09
N HIS A 147 -4.90 -12.25 -1.26
CA HIS A 147 -3.46 -12.25 -1.47
C HIS A 147 -2.62 -11.98 -0.22
N GLY A 148 -3.22 -11.47 0.86
CA GLY A 148 -2.50 -11.08 2.09
C GLY A 148 -3.25 -11.29 3.40
N PRO A 149 -3.94 -12.42 3.62
CA PRO A 149 -4.78 -12.60 4.81
C PRO A 149 -3.97 -12.58 6.12
N PHE A 150 -2.67 -12.89 6.05
CA PHE A 150 -1.76 -12.97 7.19
C PHE A 150 -0.67 -11.90 7.19
N ILE A 151 -0.68 -10.95 6.24
CA ILE A 151 0.32 -9.88 6.20
C ILE A 151 -0.03 -8.84 7.27
N PRO A 152 0.87 -8.50 8.20
CA PRO A 152 0.54 -7.64 9.35
C PRO A 152 0.03 -6.26 8.94
N GLU A 153 0.64 -5.64 7.94
CA GLU A 153 0.29 -4.31 7.44
C GLU A 153 -1.09 -4.30 6.78
N VAL A 154 -1.41 -5.34 6.00
CA VAL A 154 -2.74 -5.54 5.40
C VAL A 154 -3.79 -5.69 6.49
N ASN A 155 -3.52 -6.52 7.50
CA ASN A 155 -4.41 -6.72 8.63
C ASN A 155 -4.66 -5.41 9.39
N LEU A 156 -3.61 -4.65 9.71
CA LEU A 156 -3.74 -3.35 10.37
C LEU A 156 -4.55 -2.37 9.53
N LYS A 157 -4.28 -2.27 8.22
CA LYS A 157 -4.99 -1.35 7.31
C LYS A 157 -6.48 -1.69 7.22
N ILE A 158 -6.83 -2.96 6.98
CA ILE A 158 -8.24 -3.39 6.87
C ILE A 158 -8.95 -3.23 8.23
N ALA A 159 -8.30 -3.59 9.33
CA ALA A 159 -8.87 -3.45 10.66
C ALA A 159 -9.20 -1.99 11.01
N THR A 160 -8.25 -1.09 10.79
CA THR A 160 -8.44 0.35 11.05
C THR A 160 -9.50 0.95 10.13
N LEU A 161 -9.49 0.60 8.84
CA LEU A 161 -10.48 1.04 7.86
C LEU A 161 -11.90 0.60 8.22
N ALA A 162 -12.08 -0.68 8.56
CA ALA A 162 -13.37 -1.23 8.93
C ALA A 162 -13.90 -0.61 10.23
N LEU A 163 -13.04 -0.44 11.24
CA LEU A 163 -13.46 0.15 12.52
C LEU A 163 -13.78 1.65 12.40
N SER A 164 -13.18 2.41 11.47
CA SER A 164 -13.58 3.80 11.18
C SER A 164 -14.82 3.93 10.34
N ASN A 165 -15.16 2.92 9.55
CA ASN A 165 -16.25 3.00 8.60
C ASN A 165 -17.31 1.92 8.83
N TRP A 166 -17.40 1.39 10.05
CA TRP A 166 -18.19 0.18 10.31
C TRP A 166 -19.64 0.32 9.88
N GLN A 167 -20.25 1.48 10.10
CA GLN A 167 -21.64 1.75 9.74
C GLN A 167 -21.87 1.77 8.21
N THR A 168 -20.88 2.21 7.42
CA THR A 168 -20.98 2.26 5.95
C THR A 168 -20.52 0.96 5.30
N PHE A 169 -19.87 0.06 6.03
CA PHE A 169 -19.51 -1.27 5.55
C PHE A 169 -20.75 -2.16 5.43
N THR A 170 -20.85 -2.87 4.31
CA THR A 170 -21.89 -3.90 4.09
C THR A 170 -21.68 -5.09 5.04
N PRO A 171 -22.71 -5.93 5.27
CA PRO A 171 -22.55 -7.15 6.08
C PRO A 171 -21.42 -8.07 5.59
N LYS A 172 -21.22 -8.16 4.26
CA LYS A 172 -20.14 -8.95 3.66
C LYS A 172 -18.76 -8.38 3.98
N GLU A 173 -18.59 -7.07 3.83
CA GLU A 173 -17.32 -6.38 4.16
C GLU A 173 -16.99 -6.47 5.65
N ARG A 174 -17.99 -6.32 6.53
CA ARG A 174 -17.82 -6.50 7.98
C ARG A 174 -17.33 -7.91 8.30
N LYS A 175 -17.98 -8.93 7.74
CA LYS A 175 -17.58 -10.34 7.94
C LYS A 175 -16.15 -10.60 7.47
N LEU A 176 -15.75 -10.03 6.32
CA LEU A 176 -14.38 -10.12 5.80
C LEU A 176 -13.37 -9.41 6.71
N ALA A 177 -13.71 -8.25 7.27
CA ALA A 177 -12.80 -7.47 8.11
C ALA A 177 -12.54 -8.07 9.50
N MET A 178 -13.47 -8.87 10.04
CA MET A 178 -13.38 -9.42 11.40
C MET A 178 -12.10 -10.24 11.66
N PRO A 179 -11.71 -11.19 10.79
CA PRO A 179 -10.42 -11.88 10.92
C PRO A 179 -9.21 -10.94 10.89
N HIS A 180 -9.23 -9.87 10.10
CA HIS A 180 -8.14 -8.89 10.04
C HIS A 180 -7.99 -8.12 11.35
N ILE A 181 -9.11 -7.72 11.99
CA ILE A 181 -9.12 -7.07 13.31
C ILE A 181 -8.47 -7.99 14.37
N TYR A 182 -8.83 -9.28 14.36
CA TYR A 182 -8.25 -10.26 15.26
C TYR A 182 -6.75 -10.50 15.02
N ARG A 183 -6.35 -10.66 13.75
CA ARG A 183 -4.93 -10.84 13.41
C ARG A 183 -4.11 -9.61 13.77
N ALA A 184 -4.61 -8.41 13.53
CA ALA A 184 -3.93 -7.15 13.88
C ALA A 184 -3.66 -7.02 15.39
N ILE A 185 -4.63 -7.38 16.26
CA ILE A 185 -4.44 -7.27 17.71
C ILE A 185 -3.50 -8.35 18.28
N LYS A 186 -3.36 -9.49 17.59
CA LYS A 186 -2.52 -10.61 18.00
C LYS A 186 -1.08 -10.49 17.47
N HIS A 187 -0.91 -9.99 16.25
CA HIS A 187 0.38 -10.03 15.57
C HIS A 187 1.42 -9.12 16.23
N LYS A 188 2.60 -9.67 16.55
CA LYS A 188 3.64 -8.96 17.32
C LYS A 188 4.09 -7.63 16.70
N ASP A 189 4.14 -7.55 15.37
CA ASP A 189 4.71 -6.40 14.67
C ASP A 189 3.76 -5.19 14.62
N VAL A 190 2.44 -5.42 14.66
CA VAL A 190 1.42 -4.35 14.53
C VAL A 190 0.51 -4.20 15.73
N ARG A 191 0.55 -5.13 16.71
CA ARG A 191 -0.35 -5.10 17.88
C ARG A 191 -0.25 -3.81 18.67
N GLN A 192 0.94 -3.21 18.80
CA GLN A 192 1.13 -2.00 19.60
C GLN A 192 0.49 -0.82 18.87
N THR A 193 0.86 -0.60 17.61
CA THR A 193 0.25 0.40 16.73
C THR A 193 -1.27 0.27 16.69
N PHE A 194 -1.79 -0.96 16.62
CA PHE A 194 -3.24 -1.16 16.61
C PHE A 194 -3.89 -0.82 17.96
N ARG A 195 -3.26 -1.17 19.09
CA ARG A 195 -3.74 -0.79 20.43
C ARG A 195 -3.75 0.73 20.62
N ASP A 196 -2.71 1.41 20.14
CA ASP A 196 -2.61 2.86 20.19
C ASP A 196 -3.73 3.50 19.38
N TYR A 197 -3.96 3.03 18.15
CA TYR A 197 -5.11 3.44 17.33
C TYR A 197 -6.46 3.21 18.05
N LEU A 198 -6.68 2.02 18.62
CA LEU A 198 -7.94 1.69 19.29
C LEU A 198 -8.19 2.57 20.52
N THR A 199 -7.13 2.92 21.25
CA THR A 199 -7.19 3.80 22.42
C THR A 199 -7.48 5.23 21.99
N GLN A 200 -6.69 5.78 21.07
CA GLN A 200 -6.83 7.15 20.57
C GLN A 200 -8.19 7.39 19.89
N SER A 201 -8.73 6.39 19.20
CA SER A 201 -10.03 6.48 18.53
C SER A 201 -11.23 6.07 19.41
N ASN A 202 -11.00 5.70 20.68
CA ASN A 202 -12.01 5.17 21.61
C ASN A 202 -12.80 3.96 21.04
N LYS A 203 -12.12 3.08 20.29
CA LYS A 203 -12.73 1.90 19.63
C LYS A 203 -12.38 0.59 20.29
N PHE A 204 -11.66 0.62 21.41
CA PHE A 204 -11.20 -0.58 22.09
C PHE A 204 -12.34 -1.55 22.42
N ARG A 205 -13.39 -1.04 23.09
CA ARG A 205 -14.57 -1.85 23.44
C ARG A 205 -15.26 -2.42 22.20
N PHE A 206 -15.42 -1.57 21.18
CA PHE A 206 -16.10 -1.94 19.95
C PHE A 206 -15.35 -3.06 19.21
N ALA A 207 -14.03 -2.95 19.06
CA ALA A 207 -13.19 -3.98 18.45
C ALA A 207 -13.32 -5.33 19.18
N CYS A 208 -13.34 -5.32 20.53
CA CYS A 208 -13.54 -6.55 21.30
C CYS A 208 -14.93 -7.17 21.08
N ILE A 209 -16.00 -6.37 20.98
CA ILE A 209 -17.36 -6.86 20.67
C ILE A 209 -17.41 -7.49 19.28
N VAL A 210 -16.84 -6.81 18.28
CA VAL A 210 -16.77 -7.32 16.91
C VAL A 210 -16.03 -8.64 16.85
N MET A 211 -14.86 -8.73 17.52
CA MET A 211 -14.13 -9.99 17.56
C MET A 211 -14.96 -11.10 18.21
N LYS A 212 -15.69 -10.84 19.32
CA LYS A 212 -16.52 -11.81 20.05
C LYS A 212 -17.59 -12.52 19.21
N GLN A 213 -17.95 -11.97 18.06
CA GLN A 213 -18.93 -12.56 17.15
C GLN A 213 -18.33 -13.68 16.27
N MET A 214 -17.01 -13.90 16.30
CA MET A 214 -16.36 -14.98 15.55
C MET A 214 -16.42 -16.31 16.31
N GLN A 215 -16.65 -17.41 15.61
CA GLN A 215 -16.80 -18.73 16.23
C GLN A 215 -15.45 -19.35 16.66
N ASP A 216 -14.34 -19.02 15.99
CA ASP A 216 -13.05 -19.72 16.14
C ASP A 216 -11.95 -18.86 16.80
N VAL A 217 -12.31 -17.95 17.71
CA VAL A 217 -11.34 -17.08 18.37
C VAL A 217 -11.16 -17.40 19.85
N ASP A 218 -9.91 -17.63 20.24
CA ASP A 218 -9.49 -17.69 21.64
C ASP A 218 -9.40 -16.27 22.23
N TYR A 219 -10.53 -15.76 22.74
CA TYR A 219 -10.59 -14.47 23.42
C TYR A 219 -9.78 -14.41 24.71
N ALA A 220 -9.51 -15.57 25.33
CA ALA A 220 -8.72 -15.61 26.55
C ALA A 220 -7.26 -15.24 26.27
N SER A 221 -6.77 -15.49 25.05
CA SER A 221 -5.44 -15.05 24.59
C SER A 221 -5.31 -13.52 24.43
N ILE A 222 -6.43 -12.80 24.30
CA ILE A 222 -6.46 -11.34 24.22
C ILE A 222 -6.82 -10.79 25.59
N GLY A 223 -5.84 -10.78 26.51
CA GLY A 223 -6.03 -10.41 27.91
C GLY A 223 -6.78 -9.09 28.14
N SER A 224 -6.65 -8.15 27.22
CA SER A 224 -7.35 -6.85 27.25
C SER A 224 -8.83 -6.88 26.88
N CYS A 225 -9.31 -7.88 26.13
CA CYS A 225 -10.74 -8.07 25.83
C CYS A 225 -11.44 -8.97 26.87
N ARG A 226 -10.68 -9.62 27.76
CA ARG A 226 -11.16 -10.62 28.74
C ARG A 226 -12.19 -10.04 29.72
N TYR A 227 -12.08 -8.77 30.09
CA TYR A 227 -12.89 -8.14 31.14
C TYR A 227 -14.06 -7.28 30.64
N LEU A 228 -14.23 -7.14 29.32
CA LEU A 228 -15.34 -6.38 28.76
C LEU A 228 -16.61 -7.24 28.80
N LYS A 229 -17.46 -7.01 29.80
CA LYS A 229 -18.85 -7.48 29.81
C LYS A 229 -19.58 -6.83 28.61
N VAL A 230 -20.17 -7.67 27.76
CA VAL A 230 -21.08 -7.20 26.69
C VAL A 230 -22.44 -7.00 27.32
#